data_AF-A0AAX3WJJ4-F1
#
_entry.id   AF-A0AAX3WJJ4-F1
#
_cell.length_a   1.000
_cell.length_b   1.000
_cell.length_c   1.000
_cell.angle_alpha   90.00
_cell.angle_beta   90.00
_cell.angle_gamma   90.00
#
_symmetry.space_group_name_H-M   'P 1'
#
loop_
_entity.id
_entity.type
_entity.pdbx_description
1 polymer ?
#
loop_
_entity_poly.entity_id
_entity_poly.type
_entity_poly.pdbx_seq_one_letter_code
_entity_poly.pdbx_strand_id
1 'polypeptide(L)'
;MSDAGPGRGGIGGRLLAGAALAAALITAIPAAMAQDATPPAKSDAPPLKIELNRLEPAGEACRTYMLVDNSRGPALKSLKVDLFAFDTEGVAQKRLAVELGPVQEKKTVVRLFDFAGLACPKIGRLLLNDVLACEGADATRETCLERIEPATKTSAAFDR
;
A
#
# COMPACT_ATOMS: atom_id res chain seq x y z
N MET A 1 -39.67 -58.05 -24.56
CA MET A 1 -38.37 -57.66 -23.96
C MET A 1 -37.38 -57.53 -25.11
N SER A 2 -37.05 -56.30 -25.53
CA SER A 2 -35.79 -55.60 -25.18
C SER A 2 -34.59 -56.29 -25.85
N ASP A 3 -33.72 -55.67 -26.63
CA ASP A 3 -33.51 -54.26 -26.99
C ASP A 3 -32.68 -54.26 -28.30
N ALA A 4 -32.73 -53.16 -29.05
CA ALA A 4 -32.14 -53.04 -30.39
C ALA A 4 -30.62 -52.78 -30.36
N GLY A 5 -29.88 -53.51 -31.20
CA GLY A 5 -28.46 -53.31 -31.53
C GLY A 5 -28.24 -52.94 -33.01
N PRO A 6 -27.02 -52.56 -33.41
CA PRO A 6 -26.74 -51.39 -34.24
C PRO A 6 -26.45 -51.69 -35.72
N GLY A 7 -26.27 -50.61 -36.51
CA GLY A 7 -25.30 -50.61 -37.59
C GLY A 7 -25.87 -50.30 -38.97
N ARG A 8 -25.91 -49.01 -39.33
CA ARG A 8 -26.03 -48.59 -40.74
C ARG A 8 -24.63 -48.32 -41.29
N GLY A 9 -24.10 -49.29 -42.01
CA GLY A 9 -23.13 -49.05 -43.08
C GLY A 9 -23.89 -48.56 -44.33
N GLY A 10 -23.37 -47.51 -44.97
CA GLY A 10 -23.95 -46.93 -46.17
C GLY A 10 -22.85 -46.36 -47.05
N ILE A 11 -22.45 -47.17 -48.03
CA ILE A 11 -21.48 -46.91 -49.09
C ILE A 11 -22.12 -45.97 -50.12
N GLY A 12 -21.32 -45.13 -50.79
CA GLY A 12 -21.68 -44.69 -52.13
C GLY A 12 -21.18 -43.29 -52.47
N GLY A 13 -19.98 -43.22 -53.06
CA GLY A 13 -19.51 -42.00 -53.69
C GLY A 13 -20.26 -41.68 -54.98
N ARG A 14 -20.22 -40.41 -55.38
CA ARG A 14 -20.16 -39.93 -56.77
C ARG A 14 -20.03 -38.40 -56.82
N LEU A 15 -18.84 -37.95 -57.19
CA LEU A 15 -18.55 -37.05 -58.32
C LEU A 15 -19.66 -36.05 -58.73
N LEU A 16 -19.41 -34.74 -58.57
CA LEU A 16 -19.26 -33.74 -59.66
C LEU A 16 -19.63 -32.30 -59.22
N ALA A 17 -18.93 -31.37 -59.88
CA ALA A 17 -19.34 -30.01 -60.23
C ALA A 17 -19.17 -28.91 -59.16
N GLY A 18 -18.39 -27.89 -59.55
CA GLY A 18 -18.05 -26.75 -58.73
C GLY A 18 -19.18 -25.75 -58.54
N ALA A 19 -18.96 -24.85 -57.60
CA ALA A 19 -19.40 -23.46 -57.68
C ALA A 19 -18.51 -22.65 -56.73
N ALA A 20 -17.83 -21.66 -57.28
CA ALA A 20 -17.06 -20.70 -56.54
C ALA A 20 -17.98 -19.86 -55.65
N LEU A 21 -17.74 -19.84 -54.34
CA LEU A 21 -18.18 -18.75 -53.47
C LEU A 21 -17.03 -18.39 -52.52
N ALA A 22 -16.33 -17.31 -52.87
CA ALA A 22 -15.45 -16.60 -51.96
C ALA A 22 -16.30 -15.88 -50.91
N ALA A 23 -16.28 -16.36 -49.67
CA ALA A 23 -16.81 -15.64 -48.51
C ALA A 23 -15.63 -15.17 -47.66
N ALA A 24 -15.33 -13.87 -47.75
CA ALA A 24 -14.27 -13.21 -47.00
C ALA A 24 -14.55 -13.28 -45.48
N LEU A 25 -13.64 -13.91 -44.72
CA LEU A 25 -13.63 -13.83 -43.26
C LEU A 25 -13.13 -12.43 -42.83
N ILE A 26 -14.05 -11.59 -42.39
CA ILE A 26 -13.72 -10.34 -41.68
C ILE A 26 -13.38 -10.72 -40.24
N THR A 27 -12.08 -10.79 -39.93
CA THR A 27 -11.59 -10.92 -38.55
C THR A 27 -11.65 -9.54 -37.89
N ALA A 28 -12.58 -9.38 -36.94
CA ALA A 28 -12.66 -8.18 -36.12
C ALA A 28 -11.51 -8.19 -35.10
N ILE A 29 -10.54 -7.29 -35.27
CA ILE A 29 -9.45 -7.07 -34.32
C ILE A 29 -9.99 -6.19 -33.19
N PRO A 30 -10.04 -6.64 -31.93
CA PRO A 30 -10.37 -5.74 -30.83
C PRO A 30 -9.22 -4.75 -30.64
N ALA A 31 -9.51 -3.46 -30.80
CA ALA A 31 -8.59 -2.39 -30.47
C ALA A 31 -8.35 -2.38 -28.95
N ALA A 32 -7.17 -2.82 -28.53
CA ALA A 32 -6.73 -2.68 -27.15
C ALA A 32 -6.59 -1.19 -26.82
N MET A 33 -7.48 -0.69 -25.95
CA MET A 33 -7.37 0.66 -25.39
C MET A 33 -6.17 0.68 -24.44
N ALA A 34 -5.05 1.27 -24.88
CA ALA A 34 -3.97 1.65 -23.98
C ALA A 34 -4.47 2.80 -23.12
N GLN A 35 -4.70 2.54 -21.84
CA GLN A 35 -5.00 3.59 -20.86
C GLN A 35 -3.66 4.24 -20.48
N ASP A 36 -3.43 5.48 -20.91
CA ASP A 36 -2.36 6.31 -20.40
C ASP A 36 -2.58 6.53 -18.89
N ALA A 37 -1.87 5.76 -18.07
CA ALA A 37 -1.85 5.93 -16.64
C ALA A 37 -1.20 7.29 -16.34
N THR A 38 -2.01 8.32 -16.13
CA THR A 38 -1.53 9.60 -15.60
C THR A 38 -0.95 9.34 -14.21
N PRO A 39 0.34 9.63 -13.97
CA PRO A 39 0.92 9.48 -12.64
C PRO A 39 0.10 10.29 -11.63
N PRO A 40 -0.14 9.79 -10.41
CA PRO A 40 -0.85 10.55 -9.40
C PRO A 40 -0.12 11.89 -9.21
N ALA A 41 -0.89 12.99 -9.26
CA ALA A 41 -0.36 14.33 -9.03
C ALA A 41 0.31 14.34 -7.64
N LYS A 42 1.61 14.71 -7.59
CA LYS A 42 2.27 14.94 -6.30
C LYS A 42 1.60 16.14 -5.66
N SER A 43 1.16 15.98 -4.41
CA SER A 43 0.67 17.09 -3.60
C SER A 43 1.73 18.19 -3.55
N ASP A 44 1.36 19.43 -3.90
CA ASP A 44 2.20 20.62 -3.73
C ASP A 44 2.35 21.00 -2.24
N ALA A 45 1.73 20.25 -1.32
CA ALA A 45 1.86 20.45 0.10
C ALA A 45 3.31 20.25 0.56
N PRO A 46 3.83 21.11 1.47
CA PRO A 46 5.17 20.95 2.01
C PRO A 46 5.35 19.56 2.64
N PRO A 47 6.54 18.92 2.57
CA PRO A 47 6.71 17.59 3.15
C PRO A 47 6.58 17.60 4.67
N LEU A 48 6.02 16.52 5.22
CA LEU A 48 5.98 16.23 6.65
C LEU A 48 6.90 15.06 6.95
N LYS A 49 8.10 15.34 7.44
CA LYS A 49 9.06 14.27 7.73
C LYS A 49 8.70 13.60 9.06
N ILE A 50 8.63 12.27 9.06
CA ILE A 50 8.47 11.46 10.26
C ILE A 50 9.69 10.52 10.33
N GLU A 51 10.45 10.59 11.42
CA GLU A 51 11.70 9.85 11.58
C GLU A 51 11.65 8.90 12.76
N LEU A 52 11.89 7.61 12.52
CA LEU A 52 12.25 6.65 13.56
C LEU A 52 13.65 7.00 14.08
N ASN A 53 13.71 7.70 15.20
CA ASN A 53 14.94 8.34 15.67
C ASN A 53 15.75 7.40 16.58
N ARG A 54 15.08 6.70 17.50
CA ARG A 54 15.74 5.81 18.47
C ARG A 54 14.79 4.71 18.94
N LEU A 55 15.34 3.51 19.13
CA LEU A 55 14.73 2.41 19.86
C LEU A 55 15.55 2.19 21.14
N GLU A 56 14.91 2.17 22.29
CA GLU A 56 15.56 2.04 23.60
C GLU A 56 14.86 0.96 24.45
N PRO A 57 15.59 -0.02 24.99
CA PRO A 57 15.01 -1.01 25.88
C PRO A 57 14.36 -0.36 27.11
N ALA A 58 13.13 -0.76 27.43
CA ALA A 58 12.38 -0.29 28.59
C ALA A 58 11.69 -1.48 29.28
N GLY A 59 12.46 -2.25 30.05
CA GLY A 59 11.99 -3.54 30.59
C GLY A 59 11.68 -4.52 29.46
N GLU A 60 10.47 -5.09 29.46
CA GLU A 60 9.98 -5.96 28.38
C GLU A 60 9.41 -5.20 27.17
N ALA A 61 9.37 -3.87 27.24
CA ALA A 61 8.92 -3.02 26.15
C ALA A 61 10.08 -2.44 25.35
N CYS A 62 9.79 -1.99 24.13
CA CYS A 62 10.68 -1.15 23.36
C CYS A 62 10.15 0.29 23.32
N ARG A 63 10.88 1.21 23.95
CA ARG A 63 10.60 2.63 23.85
C ARG A 63 11.04 3.15 22.50
N THR A 64 10.10 3.73 21.77
CA THR A 64 10.30 4.25 20.43
C THR A 64 10.25 5.77 20.45
N TYR A 65 11.29 6.40 19.93
CA TYR A 65 11.37 7.85 19.75
C TYR A 65 11.11 8.17 18.28
N MET A 66 10.04 8.91 18.03
CA MET A 66 9.72 9.43 16.70
C MET A 66 9.89 10.95 16.67
N LEU A 67 10.64 11.44 15.68
CA LEU A 67 10.75 12.85 15.40
C LEU A 67 9.76 13.22 14.31
N VAL A 68 8.97 14.26 14.54
CA VAL A 68 8.08 14.87 13.55
C VAL A 68 8.64 16.24 13.20
N ASP A 69 9.00 16.43 11.94
CA ASP A 69 9.48 17.69 11.40
C ASP A 69 8.40 18.31 10.50
N ASN A 70 7.74 19.33 11.04
CA ASN A 70 6.74 20.14 10.36
C ASN A 70 7.28 21.56 10.09
N SER A 71 8.59 21.70 9.88
CA SER A 71 9.26 22.99 9.70
C SER A 71 8.73 23.82 8.52
N ARG A 72 8.13 23.16 7.52
CA ARG A 72 7.62 23.78 6.29
C ARG A 72 6.10 23.80 6.18
N GLY A 73 5.38 23.17 7.11
CA GLY A 73 3.92 23.01 7.04
C GLY A 73 3.15 23.88 8.05
N PRO A 74 1.82 23.97 7.90
CA PRO A 74 0.94 24.64 8.86
C PRO A 74 0.85 23.83 10.18
N ALA A 75 0.39 24.47 11.25
CA ALA A 75 0.18 23.79 12.53
C ALA A 75 -0.83 22.64 12.41
N LEU A 76 -0.51 21.50 13.02
CA LEU A 76 -1.37 20.33 13.16
C LEU A 76 -1.83 20.21 14.61
N LYS A 77 -3.14 20.21 14.82
CA LYS A 77 -3.78 19.94 16.12
C LYS A 77 -3.75 18.46 16.48
N SER A 78 -3.89 17.57 15.49
CA SER A 78 -3.71 16.12 15.64
C SER A 78 -2.98 15.56 14.41
N LEU A 79 -2.14 14.55 14.66
CA LEU A 79 -1.52 13.70 13.66
C LEU A 79 -1.45 12.29 14.25
N LYS A 80 -2.52 11.52 14.09
CA LYS A 80 -2.61 10.15 14.58
C LYS A 80 -2.28 9.18 13.46
N VAL A 81 -1.29 8.34 13.63
CA VAL A 81 -0.81 7.36 12.63
C VAL A 81 -1.07 5.93 13.08
N ASP A 82 -1.25 5.04 12.13
CA ASP A 82 -1.33 3.59 12.32
C ASP A 82 0.04 2.97 12.00
N LEU A 83 0.66 2.34 12.99
CA LEU A 83 1.98 1.75 12.87
C LEU A 83 1.93 0.24 13.04
N PHE A 84 2.67 -0.49 12.21
CA PHE A 84 2.96 -1.90 12.41
C PHE A 84 4.45 -2.10 12.70
N ALA A 85 4.76 -2.83 13.75
CA ALA A 85 6.08 -3.38 13.98
C ALA A 85 6.17 -4.77 13.38
N PHE A 86 7.19 -4.98 12.56
CA PHE A 86 7.57 -6.27 12.01
C PHE A 86 8.87 -6.73 12.64
N ASP A 87 9.02 -8.04 12.78
CA ASP A 87 10.28 -8.62 13.21
C ASP A 87 11.34 -8.61 12.11
N THR A 88 12.51 -9.17 12.43
CA THR A 88 13.65 -9.29 11.52
C THR A 88 13.41 -10.27 10.37
N GLU A 89 12.35 -11.08 10.44
CA GLU A 89 11.92 -11.99 9.37
C GLU A 89 10.79 -11.38 8.53
N GLY A 90 10.36 -10.15 8.85
CA GLY A 90 9.30 -9.46 8.14
C GLY A 90 7.89 -9.91 8.54
N VAL A 91 7.72 -10.55 9.70
CA VAL A 91 6.40 -10.94 10.23
C VAL A 91 5.85 -9.85 11.14
N ALA A 92 4.58 -9.48 10.94
CA ALA A 92 3.92 -8.47 11.76
C ALA A 92 3.76 -8.96 13.21
N GLN A 93 4.25 -8.16 14.16
CA GLN A 93 4.27 -8.47 15.59
C GLN A 93 3.25 -7.66 16.39
N LYS A 94 3.18 -6.35 16.13
CA LYS A 94 2.31 -5.42 16.86
C LYS A 94 1.77 -4.33 15.96
N ARG A 95 0.54 -3.89 16.22
CA ARG A 95 -0.09 -2.71 15.63
C ARG A 95 -0.34 -1.67 16.72
N LEU A 96 -0.04 -0.41 16.46
CA LEU A 96 -0.32 0.71 17.37
C LEU A 96 -0.92 1.89 16.62
N ALA A 97 -1.94 2.50 17.21
CA ALA A 97 -2.39 3.83 16.82
C ALA A 97 -1.68 4.88 17.71
N VAL A 98 -0.85 5.73 17.13
CA VAL A 98 0.01 6.68 17.87
C VAL A 98 -0.38 8.11 17.54
N GLU A 99 -0.66 8.92 18.56
CA GLU A 99 -0.82 10.37 18.42
C GLU A 99 0.56 11.05 18.43
N LEU A 100 0.95 11.59 17.27
CA LEU A 100 2.20 12.32 17.09
C LEU A 100 2.02 13.85 17.17
N GLY A 101 0.78 14.34 17.10
CA GLY A 101 0.42 15.73 17.33
C GLY A 101 0.32 16.09 18.82
N PRO A 102 -0.07 17.34 19.14
CA PRO A 102 -0.09 18.49 18.23
C PRO A 102 1.32 18.89 17.79
N VAL A 103 1.48 19.45 16.59
CA VAL A 103 2.75 19.99 16.08
C VAL A 103 2.52 21.39 15.56
N GLN A 104 3.11 22.40 16.22
CA GLN A 104 2.98 23.78 15.78
C GLN A 104 3.65 23.99 14.41
N GLU A 105 3.27 25.07 13.73
CA GLU A 105 3.95 25.49 12.51
C GLU A 105 5.44 25.71 12.77
N LYS A 106 6.27 25.37 11.77
CA LYS A 106 7.73 25.62 11.82
C LYS A 106 8.43 24.96 13.01
N LYS A 107 7.86 23.89 13.58
CA LYS A 107 8.45 23.14 14.69
C LYS A 107 8.84 21.72 14.29
N THR A 108 9.86 21.24 14.99
CA THR A 108 10.21 19.84 15.09
C THR A 108 9.93 19.39 16.51
N VAL A 109 9.27 18.24 16.66
CA VAL A 109 8.95 17.67 17.97
C VAL A 109 9.36 16.21 18.03
N VAL A 110 9.70 15.76 19.24
CA VAL A 110 9.91 14.33 19.51
C VAL A 110 8.70 13.80 20.26
N ARG A 111 8.26 12.61 19.89
CA ARG A 111 7.20 11.83 20.53
C ARG A 111 7.77 10.49 20.91
N LEU A 112 7.33 9.98 22.04
CA LEU A 112 7.81 8.72 22.56
C LEU A 112 6.63 7.89 23.04
N PHE A 113 6.68 6.60 22.71
CA PHE A 113 5.68 5.60 23.05
C PHE A 113 6.37 4.24 23.16
N ASP A 114 5.72 3.29 23.81
CA ASP A 114 6.31 1.98 24.09
C ASP A 114 5.54 0.88 23.33
N PHE A 115 6.27 0.02 22.62
CA PHE A 115 5.73 -1.27 22.18
C PHE A 115 5.81 -2.25 23.36
N ALA A 116 4.72 -2.36 24.12
CA ALA A 116 4.64 -3.28 25.25
C ALA A 116 4.75 -4.75 24.80
N GLY A 117 5.60 -5.52 25.50
CA GLY A 117 5.83 -6.94 25.22
C GLY A 117 6.57 -7.21 23.91
N LEU A 118 7.32 -6.23 23.39
CA LEU A 118 8.17 -6.37 22.21
C LEU A 118 9.54 -5.76 22.51
N ALA A 119 10.57 -6.61 22.61
CA ALA A 119 11.93 -6.14 22.86
C ALA A 119 12.52 -5.44 21.63
N CYS A 120 13.29 -4.36 21.82
CA CYS A 120 13.84 -3.57 20.69
C CYS A 120 14.63 -4.37 19.65
N PRO A 121 15.51 -5.35 20.03
CA PRO A 121 16.24 -6.15 19.04
C PRO A 121 15.34 -7.02 18.16
N LYS A 122 14.06 -7.20 18.54
CA LYS A 122 13.08 -7.93 17.74
C LYS A 122 12.39 -7.06 16.69
N ILE A 123 12.59 -5.74 16.67
CA ILE A 123 11.99 -4.86 15.66
C ILE A 123 12.94 -4.76 14.46
N GLY A 124 12.57 -5.36 13.34
CA GLY A 124 13.30 -5.26 12.08
C GLY A 124 12.81 -4.10 11.21
N ARG A 125 11.53 -3.76 11.30
CA ARG A 125 10.90 -2.72 10.50
C ARG A 125 9.69 -2.12 11.21
N LEU A 126 9.51 -0.81 11.08
CA LEU A 126 8.23 -0.15 11.33
C LEU A 126 7.61 0.25 9.99
N LEU A 127 6.30 0.04 9.86
CA LEU A 127 5.50 0.48 8.73
C LEU A 127 4.49 1.52 9.23
N LEU A 128 4.46 2.69 8.60
CA LEU A 128 3.34 3.61 8.72
C LEU A 128 2.26 3.17 7.74
N ASN A 129 1.29 2.42 8.26
CA ASN A 129 0.24 1.79 7.47
C ASN A 129 -0.83 2.79 7.01
N ASP A 130 -1.19 3.75 7.86
CA ASP A 130 -2.19 4.77 7.54
C ASP A 130 -2.03 6.01 8.43
N VAL A 131 -2.68 7.11 8.03
CA VAL A 131 -3.02 8.21 8.93
C VAL A 131 -4.46 7.97 9.39
N LEU A 132 -4.70 7.97 10.70
CA LEU A 132 -6.02 7.76 11.30
C LEU A 132 -6.75 9.08 11.57
N ALA A 133 -6.00 10.14 11.88
CA ALA A 133 -6.51 11.50 12.02
C ALA A 133 -5.42 12.50 11.66
N CYS A 134 -5.80 13.55 10.92
CA CYS A 134 -4.95 14.71 10.72
C CYS A 134 -5.83 15.95 10.72
N GLU A 135 -5.58 16.85 11.68
CA GLU A 135 -6.40 18.03 11.88
C GLU A 135 -5.51 19.27 11.99
N GLY A 136 -5.85 20.34 11.30
CA GLY A 136 -5.14 21.63 11.39
C GLY A 136 -5.11 22.34 10.04
N ALA A 137 -5.45 23.64 10.02
CA ALA A 137 -5.69 24.38 8.79
C ALA A 137 -6.61 23.58 7.83
N ASP A 138 -6.19 23.39 6.58
CA ASP A 138 -6.91 22.63 5.55
C ASP A 138 -6.42 21.16 5.45
N ALA A 139 -5.69 20.67 6.45
CA ALA A 139 -5.16 19.31 6.44
C ALA A 139 -6.30 18.28 6.58
N THR A 140 -6.19 17.23 5.78
CA THR A 140 -7.01 16.02 5.83
C THR A 140 -6.12 14.81 6.07
N ARG A 141 -6.75 13.67 6.37
CA ARG A 141 -6.06 12.39 6.52
C ARG A 141 -5.26 12.04 5.27
N GLU A 142 -5.87 12.20 4.10
CA GLU A 142 -5.31 11.88 2.79
C GLU A 142 -4.13 12.79 2.45
N THR A 143 -4.30 14.12 2.61
CA THR A 143 -3.23 15.09 2.31
C THR A 143 -2.03 14.94 3.26
N CYS A 144 -2.27 14.59 4.53
CA CYS A 144 -1.19 14.24 5.44
C CYS A 144 -0.49 12.95 5.02
N LEU A 145 -1.24 11.89 4.70
CA LEU A 145 -0.66 10.64 4.25
C LEU A 145 0.21 10.86 3.01
N GLU A 146 -0.27 11.60 2.00
CA GLU A 146 0.44 11.89 0.75
C GLU A 146 1.79 12.59 0.97
N ARG A 147 1.84 13.58 1.88
CA ARG A 147 3.04 14.41 2.13
C ARG A 147 4.00 13.84 3.18
N ILE A 148 3.68 12.73 3.84
CA ILE A 148 4.56 12.10 4.83
C ILE A 148 5.78 11.48 4.15
N GLU A 149 6.96 11.81 4.67
CA GLU A 149 8.25 11.26 4.26
C GLU A 149 8.86 10.47 5.44
N PRO A 150 8.78 9.13 5.44
CA PRO A 150 9.43 8.28 6.44
C PRO A 150 10.96 8.39 6.37
N ALA A 151 11.61 8.41 7.52
CA ALA A 151 13.06 8.34 7.66
C ALA A 151 13.47 7.50 8.88
N THR A 152 14.68 6.97 8.91
CA THR A 152 15.18 6.23 10.08
C THR A 152 16.62 6.63 10.39
N LYS A 153 16.96 6.67 11.68
CA LYS A 153 18.33 6.74 12.20
C LYS A 153 18.75 5.45 12.93
N THR A 154 17.89 4.45 12.90
CA THR A 154 18.12 3.15 13.55
C THR A 154 18.50 2.11 12.52
N SER A 155 18.87 0.90 12.96
CA SER A 155 19.04 -0.24 12.06
C SER A 155 17.71 -0.80 11.55
N ALA A 156 16.58 -0.49 12.20
CA ALA A 156 15.27 -0.89 11.74
C ALA A 156 14.83 0.02 10.59
N ALA A 157 14.26 -0.59 9.55
CA ALA A 157 13.68 0.15 8.44
C ALA A 157 12.41 0.91 8.90
N PHE A 158 12.13 2.04 8.24
CA PHE A 158 10.87 2.76 8.41
C PHE A 158 10.34 3.20 7.05
N ASP A 159 9.17 2.67 6.67
CA ASP A 159 8.51 2.92 5.39
C ASP A 159 6.99 3.16 5.58
N ARG A 160 6.31 3.50 4.48
CA ARG A 160 4.84 3.62 4.37
C ARG A 160 4.34 2.80 3.19
#